data_AF-A0A3D0I2X5-F1
#
_entry.id   AF-A0A3D0I2X5-F1
#
_cell.length_a   1.000
_cell.length_b   1.000
_cell.length_c   1.000
_cell.angle_alpha   90.00
_cell.angle_beta   90.00
_cell.angle_gamma   90.00
#
_symmetry.space_group_name_H-M   'P 1'
#
loop_
_entity.id
_entity.type
_entity.pdbx_description
1 polymer ?
#
loop_
_entity_poly.entity_id
_entity_poly.type
_entity_poly.pdbx_seq_one_letter_code
_entity_poly.pdbx_strand_id
1 'polypeptide(L)' 'DDFPRLRFGVGRPPRPGQDTADWVLEDFSAEEKKALPKRVEDAARAISSFVGAGVQAAMNQWNREA' A
#
# COMPACT_ATOMS: atom_id res chain seq x y z
N ASP A 1 1.90 19.30 6.50
CA ASP A 1 1.12 18.14 6.01
C ASP A 1 0.70 18.21 4.54
N ASP A 2 1.14 19.21 3.77
CA ASP A 2 0.65 19.44 2.40
C ASP A 2 1.48 18.75 1.30
N PHE A 3 1.91 17.51 1.53
CA PHE A 3 2.58 16.72 0.48
C PHE A 3 1.80 15.44 0.16
N PRO A 4 1.70 15.08 -1.14
CA PRO A 4 1.02 13.86 -1.55
C PRO A 4 1.79 12.64 -1.05
N ARG A 5 1.04 11.64 -0.58
CA ARG A 5 1.57 10.39 -0.02
C ARG A 5 0.92 9.21 -0.71
N LEU A 6 1.73 8.25 -1.14
CA LEU A 6 1.24 6.93 -1.53
C LEU A 6 1.15 6.05 -0.27
N ARG A 7 -0.03 5.51 0.03
CA ARG A 7 -0.23 4.63 1.19
C ARG A 7 -0.20 3.17 0.74
N PHE A 8 0.81 2.43 1.19
CA PHE A 8 0.88 0.98 0.99
C PHE A 8 0.34 0.27 2.23
N GLY A 9 -0.85 -0.33 2.11
CA GLY A 9 -1.52 -0.95 3.26
C GLY A 9 -0.89 -2.30 3.64
N VAL A 10 -0.32 -2.37 4.84
CA VAL A 10 0.23 -3.62 5.42
C VAL A 10 -0.76 -4.37 6.32
N GLY A 11 -2.04 -3.95 6.33
CA GLY A 11 -3.07 -4.57 7.18
C GLY A 11 -3.03 -4.10 8.63
N ARG A 12 -3.78 -4.79 9.49
CA ARG A 12 -3.81 -4.59 10.94
C ARG A 12 -3.30 -5.86 11.62
N PRO A 13 -2.74 -5.76 12.84
CA PRO A 13 -2.33 -6.93 13.60
C PRO A 13 -3.50 -7.94 13.69
N PRO A 14 -3.31 -9.19 13.27
CA PRO A 14 -4.39 -10.18 13.24
C PRO A 14 -4.77 -10.68 14.64
N ARG A 15 -3.88 -10.51 15.63
CA ARG A 15 -4.08 -10.98 17.00
C ARG A 15 -4.57 -9.83 17.89
N PRO A 16 -5.66 -10.01 18.65
CA PRO A 16 -6.10 -9.02 19.64
C PRO A 16 -5.00 -8.73 20.65
N GLY A 17 -4.67 -7.45 20.86
CA GLY A 17 -3.66 -7.02 21.83
C GLY A 17 -2.20 -7.12 21.36
N GLN A 18 -1.94 -7.49 20.11
CA GLN A 18 -0.59 -7.41 19.53
C GLN A 18 -0.19 -5.94 19.33
N ASP A 19 1.02 -5.59 19.74
CA ASP A 19 1.57 -4.25 19.57
C ASP A 19 1.81 -3.95 18.08
N THR A 20 1.51 -2.71 17.67
CA THR A 20 1.67 -2.31 16.26
C THR A 20 3.12 -2.22 15.81
N ALA A 21 4.04 -1.89 16.71
CA ALA A 21 5.47 -1.86 16.42
C ALA A 21 5.99 -3.28 16.13
N ASP A 22 5.54 -4.27 16.92
CA ASP A 22 5.88 -5.67 16.66
C ASP A 22 5.33 -6.14 15.31
N TRP A 23 4.06 -5.83 15.02
CA TRP A 23 3.41 -6.20 13.75
C TRP A 23 4.15 -5.68 12.51
N VAL A 24 4.59 -4.42 12.51
CA VAL A 24 5.29 -3.85 11.33
C VAL A 24 6.73 -4.34 11.17
N LEU A 25 7.27 -5.02 12.18
CA LEU A 25 8.59 -5.65 12.15
C LEU A 25 8.52 -7.14 11.80
N GLU A 26 7.33 -7.73 11.80
CA GLU A 26 7.11 -9.12 11.39
C GLU A 26 7.22 -9.28 9.86
N ASP A 27 7.68 -10.46 9.44
CA ASP A 27 7.64 -10.86 8.04
C ASP A 27 6.20 -11.05 7.56
N PHE A 28 5.93 -10.71 6.29
CA PHE A 28 4.68 -11.09 5.64
C PHE A 28 4.47 -12.61 5.68
N SER A 29 3.21 -13.02 5.95
CA SER A 29 2.79 -14.41 5.89
C SER A 29 2.95 -15.00 4.48
N ALA A 30 2.92 -16.34 4.38
CA ALA A 30 3.01 -17.01 3.09
C ALA A 30 1.88 -16.60 2.12
N GLU A 31 0.70 -16.29 2.64
CA GLU A 31 -0.43 -15.84 1.81
C GLU A 31 -0.25 -14.39 1.35
N GLU A 32 0.19 -13.50 2.22
CA GLU A 32 0.49 -12.11 1.85
C GLU A 32 1.63 -12.01 0.84
N LYS A 33 2.67 -12.85 1.01
CA LYS A 33 3.80 -12.96 0.07
C LYS A 33 3.36 -13.33 -1.34
N LYS A 34 2.26 -14.07 -1.53
CA LYS A 34 1.73 -14.38 -2.88
C LYS A 34 1.13 -13.15 -3.55
N ALA A 35 0.46 -12.29 -2.79
CA ALA A 35 -0.16 -11.06 -3.32
C ALA A 35 0.86 -9.90 -3.43
N LEU A 36 1.94 -9.93 -2.66
CA LEU A 36 2.90 -8.83 -2.52
C LEU A 36 3.51 -8.37 -3.86
N PRO A 37 3.99 -9.25 -4.78
CA PRO A 37 4.58 -8.81 -6.04
C PRO A 37 3.64 -7.93 -6.87
N LYS A 38 2.38 -8.35 -7.01
CA LYS A 38 1.36 -7.57 -7.73
C LYS A 38 1.09 -6.23 -7.06
N ARG A 39 0.99 -6.21 -5.72
CA ARG A 39 0.74 -4.97 -4.97
C ARG A 39 1.90 -3.97 -5.12
N VAL A 40 3.14 -4.46 -5.12
CA VAL A 40 4.33 -3.63 -5.36
C VAL A 40 4.35 -3.09 -6.80
N GLU A 41 3.99 -3.91 -7.78
CA GLU A 41 3.86 -3.47 -9.17
C GLU A 41 2.77 -2.40 -9.33
N ASP A 42 1.60 -2.60 -8.72
CA ASP A 42 0.51 -1.61 -8.71
C ASP A 42 0.96 -0.29 -8.07
N ALA A 43 1.68 -0.34 -6.95
CA ALA A 43 2.24 0.82 -6.30
C ALA A 43 3.26 1.56 -7.19
N ALA A 44 4.14 0.82 -7.89
CA ALA A 44 5.09 1.41 -8.82
C ALA A 44 4.38 2.10 -10.00
N ARG A 45 3.33 1.48 -10.55
CA ARG A 45 2.51 2.09 -11.62
C ARG A 45 1.74 3.31 -11.15
N ALA A 46 1.26 3.31 -9.90
CA ALA A 46 0.63 4.48 -9.29
C ALA A 46 1.60 5.66 -9.15
N ILE A 47 2.85 5.40 -8.76
CA ILE A 47 3.90 6.43 -8.68
C ILE A 47 4.21 6.99 -10.07
N SER A 48 4.37 6.11 -11.08
CA SER A 48 4.59 6.55 -12.46
C SER A 48 3.44 7.40 -13.00
N SER A 49 2.19 7.03 -12.70
CA SER A 49 0.99 7.81 -13.05
C SER A 49 0.97 9.16 -12.32
N PHE A 50 1.34 9.19 -11.04
CA PHE A 50 1.45 10.43 -10.27
C PHE A 50 2.47 11.40 -10.88
N VAL A 51 3.66 10.90 -11.25
CA VAL A 51 4.72 11.72 -11.86
C VAL A 51 4.35 12.17 -13.27
N GLY A 52 3.72 11.30 -14.08
CA GLY A 52 3.44 11.58 -15.48
C GLY A 52 2.13 12.34 -15.75
N ALA A 53 1.08 12.08 -14.96
CA ALA A 53 -0.28 12.61 -15.18
C ALA A 53 -0.82 13.47 -14.03
N GLY A 54 -0.05 13.60 -12.93
CA GLY A 54 -0.42 14.40 -11.77
C GLY A 54 -1.30 13.67 -10.75
N VAL A 55 -1.45 14.29 -9.57
CA VAL A 55 -2.05 13.67 -8.39
C VAL A 55 -3.51 13.27 -8.55
N GLN A 56 -4.33 14.12 -9.17
CA GLN A 56 -5.77 13.85 -9.32
C GLN A 56 -6.02 12.66 -10.24
N ALA A 57 -5.32 12.59 -11.38
CA ALA A 57 -5.45 11.48 -12.32
C ALA A 57 -5.01 10.15 -11.69
N ALA A 58 -3.86 10.16 -10.99
CA ALA A 58 -3.37 8.99 -10.29
C ALA A 58 -4.35 8.52 -9.19
N MET A 59 -4.88 9.44 -8.38
CA MET A 59 -5.86 9.09 -7.34
C MET A 59 -7.12 8.46 -7.94
N ASN A 60 -7.70 9.05 -8.99
CA ASN A 60 -8.90 8.51 -9.64
C ASN A 60 -8.64 7.14 -10.29
N GLN A 61 -7.42 6.88 -10.74
CA GLN A 61 -7.06 5.62 -11.37
C GLN A 61 -6.83 4.49 -10.36
N TRP A 62 -6.15 4.79 -9.25
CA TRP A 62 -5.58 3.79 -8.33
C TRP A 62 -6.30 3.66 -6.98
N ASN A 63 -7.07 4.66 -6.56
CA ASN A 63 -7.81 4.63 -5.29
C ASN A 63 -9.28 4.20 -5.46
N ARG A 64 -9.62 3.54 -6.57
CA ARG A 64 -10.99 3.08 -6.82
C ARG A 64 -11.37 2.02 -5.79
N GLU A 65 -12.50 2.21 -5.11
CA GLU A 65 -13.04 1.21 -4.18
C GLU A 65 -13.29 -0.11 -4.94
N ALA A 66 -12.91 -1.22 -4.31
CA ALA A 66 -13.33 -2.55 -4.70
C ALA A 66 -14.73 -2.82 -4.14
#